data_AF-A0AAU1H236-F1
#
_entry.id   AF-A0AAU1H236-F1
#
_cell.length_a   1.000
_cell.length_b   1.000
_cell.length_c   1.000
_cell.angle_alpha   90.00
_cell.angle_beta   90.00
_cell.angle_gamma   90.00
#
_symmetry.space_group_name_H-M   'P 1'
#
loop_
_entity.id
_entity.type
_entity.pdbx_description
1 polymer ?
#
loop_
_entity_poly.entity_id
_entity_poly.type
_entity_poly.pdbx_seq_one_letter_code
_entity_poly.pdbx_strand_id
1 'polypeptide(L)'
;MSSAAVEGLAAPAREVLMDAARAGGAVLTWGDLRARLKEPLPHLHPDDQGELLVAIDRDTPQDEPLLTTLMASADISQHWLYPHVRFSLDRPRIPEEDLAAHWAREVLKLRQIWRHR
;
A
#
# COMPACT_ATOMS: atom_id res chain seq x y z
N MET A 1 5.03 17.90 0.40
CA MET A 1 4.68 18.30 1.79
C MET A 1 5.95 18.28 2.64
N SER A 2 5.93 18.56 3.97
CA SER A 2 7.08 18.23 4.82
C SER A 2 7.06 16.74 5.17
N SER A 3 8.23 16.12 5.33
CA SER A 3 8.35 14.70 5.69
C SER A 3 7.58 14.36 6.98
N ALA A 4 7.61 15.23 7.99
CA ALA A 4 6.84 15.06 9.23
C ALA A 4 5.31 15.01 9.01
N ALA A 5 4.79 15.75 8.01
CA ALA A 5 3.36 15.72 7.71
C ALA A 5 2.95 14.43 7.00
N VAL A 6 3.83 13.86 6.16
CA VAL A 6 3.63 12.54 5.54
C VAL A 6 3.67 11.44 6.61
N GLU A 7 4.61 11.51 7.55
CA GLU A 7 4.69 10.53 8.65
C GLU A 7 3.45 10.55 9.55
N GLY A 8 2.88 11.72 9.82
CA GLY A 8 1.64 11.84 10.58
C GLY A 8 0.44 11.15 9.91
N LEU A 9 0.44 11.02 8.58
CA LEU A 9 -0.61 10.36 7.81
C LEU A 9 -0.41 8.84 7.67
N ALA A 10 0.82 8.34 7.89
CA ALA A 10 1.16 6.95 7.66
C ALA A 10 0.39 6.00 8.58
N ALA A 11 0.34 6.26 9.89
CA ALA A 11 -0.35 5.40 10.85
C ALA A 11 -1.87 5.32 10.58
N PRO A 12 -2.61 6.44 10.40
CA PRO A 12 -4.01 6.40 10.02
C PRO A 12 -4.27 5.66 8.69
N ALA A 13 -3.43 5.89 7.68
CA ALA A 13 -3.59 5.22 6.39
C ALA A 13 -3.30 3.71 6.47
N ARG A 14 -2.32 3.32 7.30
CA ARG A 14 -2.02 1.92 7.58
C ARG A 14 -3.21 1.21 8.21
N GLU A 15 -3.86 1.81 9.20
CA GLU A 15 -5.06 1.22 9.83
C GLU A 15 -6.19 0.98 8.82
N VAL A 16 -6.44 1.92 7.90
CA VAL A 16 -7.44 1.72 6.83
C VAL A 16 -7.10 0.51 5.96
N LEU A 17 -5.84 0.31 5.62
CA LEU A 17 -5.41 -0.84 4.83
C LEU A 17 -5.45 -2.15 5.62
N MET A 18 -5.15 -2.12 6.92
CA MET A 18 -5.29 -3.28 7.81
C MET A 18 -6.76 -3.71 7.89
N ASP A 19 -7.68 -2.76 8.02
CA ASP A 19 -9.11 -3.04 8.02
C ASP A 19 -9.59 -3.60 6.68
N ALA A 20 -9.09 -3.08 5.56
CA ALA A 20 -9.34 -3.66 4.25
C ALA A 20 -8.80 -5.09 4.13
N ALA A 21 -7.61 -5.37 4.68
CA ALA A 21 -7.01 -6.69 4.70
C ALA A 21 -7.86 -7.69 5.51
N ARG A 22 -8.29 -7.30 6.72
CA ARG A 22 -9.17 -8.09 7.61
C ARG A 22 -10.55 -8.34 6.97
N ALA A 23 -11.08 -7.37 6.25
CA ALA A 23 -12.37 -7.47 5.55
C ALA A 23 -12.31 -8.28 4.24
N GLY A 24 -11.28 -9.10 4.04
CA GLY A 24 -11.13 -9.97 2.86
C GLY A 24 -10.19 -9.43 1.78
N GLY A 25 -9.38 -8.40 2.08
CA GLY A 25 -8.33 -7.86 1.24
C GLY A 25 -8.81 -7.32 -0.10
N ALA A 26 -9.88 -6.53 -0.06
CA ALA A 26 -10.26 -5.69 -1.20
C ALA A 26 -9.15 -4.66 -1.46
N VAL A 27 -8.81 -4.46 -2.73
CA VAL A 27 -7.88 -3.40 -3.13
C VAL A 27 -8.58 -2.04 -3.08
N LEU A 28 -7.82 -0.99 -2.79
CA LEU A 28 -8.31 0.37 -2.60
C LEU A 28 -7.62 1.33 -3.57
N THR A 29 -8.37 2.30 -4.06
CA THR A 29 -7.81 3.46 -4.77
C THR A 29 -7.42 4.57 -3.78
N TRP A 30 -6.70 5.60 -4.24
CA TRP A 30 -6.50 6.83 -3.46
C TRP A 30 -7.82 7.51 -3.06
N GLY A 31 -8.86 7.40 -3.90
CA GLY A 31 -10.19 7.91 -3.59
C GLY A 31 -10.83 7.16 -2.42
N ASP A 32 -10.71 5.83 -2.41
CA ASP A 32 -11.20 4.99 -1.31
C ASP A 32 -10.44 5.27 -0.01
N LEU A 33 -9.11 5.37 -0.07
CA LEU A 33 -8.28 5.71 1.09
C LEU A 33 -8.69 7.06 1.69
N ARG A 34 -8.86 8.09 0.85
CA ARG A 34 -9.33 9.40 1.27
C ARG A 34 -10.73 9.35 1.92
N ALA A 35 -11.65 8.56 1.36
CA ALA A 35 -13.00 8.44 1.88
C ALA A 35 -13.08 7.70 3.23
N ARG A 36 -12.13 6.81 3.51
CA ARG A 36 -12.10 5.99 4.73
C ARG A 36 -11.27 6.60 5.86
N LEU A 37 -10.32 7.48 5.53
CA LEU A 37 -9.55 8.21 6.53
C LEU A 37 -10.47 9.15 7.34
N LYS A 38 -10.30 9.14 8.66
CA LYS A 38 -11.02 10.04 9.57
C LYS A 38 -10.54 11.48 9.44
N GLU A 39 -9.27 11.66 9.08
CA GLU A 39 -8.64 12.95 8.85
C GLU A 39 -8.53 13.24 7.34
N PRO A 40 -8.62 14.51 6.91
CA PRO A 40 -8.53 14.85 5.50
C PRO A 40 -7.18 14.44 4.89
N LEU A 41 -7.21 13.53 3.91
CA LEU A 41 -6.06 13.25 3.07
C LEU A 41 -6.04 14.22 1.88
N PRO A 42 -5.06 15.17 1.82
CA PRO A 42 -4.96 16.08 0.69
C PRO A 42 -4.68 15.35 -0.63
N HIS A 43 -4.78 16.08 -1.73
CA HIS A 43 -4.23 15.59 -3.00
C HIS A 43 -2.71 15.68 -2.91
N LEU A 44 -2.06 14.51 -2.86
CA LEU A 44 -0.62 14.39 -2.73
C LEU A 44 0.04 14.45 -4.11
N HIS A 45 1.20 15.13 -4.18
CA HIS A 45 2.11 15.02 -5.31
C HIS A 45 2.59 13.56 -5.45
N PRO A 46 2.90 13.05 -6.65
CA PRO A 46 3.41 11.69 -6.83
C PRO A 46 4.56 11.29 -5.91
N ASP A 47 5.49 12.20 -5.61
CA ASP A 47 6.58 11.94 -4.66
C ASP A 47 6.08 11.75 -3.23
N ASP A 48 5.19 12.64 -2.76
CA ASP A 48 4.55 12.55 -1.43
C ASP A 48 3.70 11.27 -1.32
N GLN A 49 3.10 10.80 -2.42
CA GLN A 49 2.40 9.51 -2.46
C GLN A 49 3.37 8.36 -2.24
N GLY A 50 4.52 8.36 -2.92
CA GLY A 50 5.58 7.37 -2.74
C GLY A 50 6.07 7.34 -1.29
N GLU A 51 6.39 8.50 -0.72
CA GLU A 51 6.82 8.63 0.67
C GLU A 51 5.78 8.10 1.65
N LEU A 52 4.50 8.42 1.47
CA LEU A 52 3.43 7.91 2.32
C LEU A 52 3.32 6.39 2.26
N LEU A 53 3.34 5.79 1.06
CA LEU A 53 3.25 4.34 0.92
C LEU A 53 4.46 3.63 1.53
N VAL A 54 5.67 4.18 1.39
CA VAL A 54 6.87 3.66 2.06
C VAL A 54 6.74 3.77 3.58
N ALA A 55 6.25 4.90 4.09
CA ALA A 55 6.07 5.10 5.53
C ALA A 55 5.04 4.13 6.14
N ILE A 56 3.96 3.81 5.42
CA ILE A 56 2.94 2.83 5.84
C ILE A 56 3.55 1.44 6.10
N ASP A 57 4.48 1.01 5.25
CA ASP A 57 5.05 -0.34 5.27
C ASP A 57 6.45 -0.43 5.89
N ARG A 58 6.95 0.66 6.48
CA ARG A 58 8.29 0.74 7.08
C ARG A 58 8.57 -0.40 8.07
N ASP A 59 7.55 -0.78 8.84
CA ASP A 59 7.65 -1.83 9.87
C ASP A 59 7.06 -3.19 9.41
N THR A 60 6.72 -3.35 8.13
CA THR A 60 6.19 -4.61 7.60
C THR A 60 7.32 -5.65 7.50
N PRO A 61 7.19 -6.85 8.11
CA PRO A 61 8.22 -7.88 8.10
C PRO A 61 8.70 -8.25 6.68
N GLN A 62 9.98 -8.57 6.55
CA GLN A 62 10.63 -8.82 5.25
C GLN A 62 10.11 -10.07 4.53
N ASP A 63 9.56 -11.02 5.26
CA ASP A 63 8.94 -12.25 4.77
C ASP A 63 7.43 -12.13 4.52
N GLU A 64 6.82 -11.00 4.87
CA GLU A 64 5.41 -10.71 4.62
C GLU A 64 5.21 -9.81 3.39
N PRO A 65 4.07 -9.96 2.68
CA PRO A 65 3.69 -9.00 1.66
C PRO A 65 3.47 -7.61 2.25
N LEU A 66 3.89 -6.58 1.51
CA LEU A 66 3.64 -5.17 1.84
C LEU A 66 2.14 -4.89 1.88
N LEU A 67 1.64 -4.22 2.93
CA LEU A 67 0.23 -3.91 3.08
C LEU A 67 -0.26 -2.96 1.97
N THR A 68 0.59 -2.03 1.52
CA THR A 68 0.33 -1.13 0.39
C THR A 68 0.19 -1.85 -0.96
N THR A 69 0.44 -3.16 -1.04
CA THR A 69 0.03 -3.98 -2.18
C THR A 69 -1.50 -3.92 -2.39
N LEU A 70 -2.29 -3.64 -1.35
CA LEU A 70 -3.73 -3.40 -1.50
C LEU A 70 -4.06 -2.07 -2.20
N MET A 71 -3.11 -1.15 -2.37
CA MET A 71 -3.34 0.04 -3.18
C MET A 71 -3.34 -0.34 -4.67
N ALA A 72 -4.40 0.07 -5.37
CA ALA A 72 -4.60 -0.14 -6.79
C ALA A 72 -4.72 1.20 -7.53
N SER A 73 -4.46 1.13 -8.83
CA SER A 73 -4.82 2.19 -9.77
C SER A 73 -6.34 2.37 -9.83
N ALA A 74 -6.82 3.47 -10.43
CA ALA A 74 -8.25 3.77 -10.51
C ALA A 74 -9.06 2.70 -11.28
N ASP A 75 -8.40 1.95 -12.17
CA ASP A 75 -8.96 0.83 -12.93
C ASP A 75 -8.82 -0.52 -12.21
N ILE A 76 -8.44 -0.52 -10.92
CA ILE A 76 -8.28 -1.70 -10.06
C ILE A 76 -7.08 -2.59 -10.47
N SER A 77 -6.20 -2.10 -11.35
CA SER A 77 -4.93 -2.75 -11.68
C SER A 77 -3.84 -2.43 -10.64
N GLN A 78 -2.67 -3.07 -10.79
CA GLN A 78 -1.49 -2.80 -9.98
C GLN A 78 -1.17 -1.29 -9.98
N HIS A 79 -1.00 -0.71 -8.79
CA HIS A 79 -0.62 0.69 -8.66
C HIS A 79 0.81 0.93 -9.19
N TRP A 80 1.03 1.99 -9.95
CA TRP A 80 2.32 2.29 -10.60
C TRP A 80 3.48 2.52 -9.60
N LEU A 81 3.19 2.93 -8.36
CA LEU A 81 4.19 3.04 -7.27
C LEU A 81 4.61 1.71 -6.65
N TYR A 82 3.93 0.60 -6.92
CA TYR A 82 4.25 -0.70 -6.35
C TYR A 82 5.75 -1.10 -6.45
N PRO A 83 6.41 -1.02 -7.63
CA PRO A 83 7.84 -1.33 -7.72
C PRO A 83 8.71 -0.33 -6.94
N HIS A 84 8.33 0.95 -6.89
CA HIS A 84 9.04 1.97 -6.14
C HIS A 84 9.00 1.69 -4.63
N VAL A 85 7.83 1.40 -4.07
CA VAL A 85 7.68 1.10 -2.63
C VAL A 85 8.49 -0.15 -2.25
N ARG A 86 8.45 -1.19 -3.09
CA ARG A 86 9.26 -2.40 -2.90
C ARG A 86 10.75 -2.09 -2.87
N PHE A 87 11.23 -1.32 -3.83
CA PHE A 87 12.63 -0.91 -3.91
C PHE A 87 13.05 -0.11 -2.67
N SER A 88 12.24 0.88 -2.25
CA SER A 88 12.52 1.73 -1.10
C SER A 88 12.50 1.00 0.25
N LEU A 89 11.97 -0.23 0.30
CA LEU A 89 11.92 -1.08 1.50
C LEU A 89 12.81 -2.33 1.36
N ASP A 90 13.82 -2.25 0.48
CA ASP A 90 14.83 -3.29 0.24
C ASP A 90 14.25 -4.65 -0.14
N ARG A 91 13.07 -4.66 -0.80
CA ARG A 91 12.47 -5.90 -1.31
C ARG A 91 13.17 -6.34 -2.58
N PRO A 92 13.27 -7.66 -2.84
CA PRO A 92 13.81 -8.17 -4.08
C PRO A 92 13.11 -7.57 -5.31
N ARG A 93 13.92 -7.16 -6.29
CA ARG A 93 13.44 -6.65 -7.58
C ARG A 93 12.68 -7.76 -8.31
N ILE A 94 11.53 -7.39 -8.86
CA ILE A 94 10.73 -8.24 -9.75
C ILE A 94 10.90 -7.72 -11.17
N PRO A 95 11.14 -8.59 -12.17
CA PRO A 95 11.12 -8.20 -13.58
C PRO A 95 9.80 -7.53 -13.97
N GLU A 96 9.84 -6.62 -14.93
CA GLU A 96 8.67 -5.82 -15.30
C GLU A 96 7.55 -6.71 -15.88
N GLU A 97 7.93 -7.69 -16.70
CA GLU A 97 7.06 -8.70 -17.30
C GLU A 97 6.31 -9.56 -16.27
N ASP A 98 6.88 -9.72 -15.07
CA ASP A 98 6.34 -10.53 -13.99
C ASP A 98 5.57 -9.70 -12.94
N LEU A 99 5.65 -8.37 -13.01
CA LEU A 99 5.24 -7.48 -11.92
C LEU A 99 3.76 -7.57 -11.60
N ALA A 100 2.90 -7.58 -12.62
CA ALA A 100 1.46 -7.67 -12.47
C ALA A 100 1.04 -9.02 -11.84
N ALA A 101 1.63 -10.12 -12.31
CA ALA A 101 1.38 -11.45 -11.76
C ALA A 101 1.90 -11.57 -10.32
N HIS A 102 3.06 -10.98 -10.04
CA HIS A 102 3.61 -10.91 -8.69
C HIS A 102 2.68 -10.14 -7.74
N TRP A 103 2.26 -8.94 -8.11
CA TRP A 103 1.32 -8.13 -7.32
C TRP A 103 0.03 -8.90 -7.02
N ALA A 104 -0.59 -9.53 -8.02
CA ALA A 104 -1.81 -10.30 -7.82
C ALA A 104 -1.64 -11.45 -6.81
N ARG A 105 -0.49 -12.15 -6.83
CA ARG A 105 -0.16 -13.18 -5.83
C ARG A 105 0.00 -12.59 -4.43
N GLU A 106 0.64 -11.44 -4.30
CA GLU A 106 0.83 -10.76 -3.01
C GLU A 106 -0.50 -10.30 -2.42
N VAL A 107 -1.44 -9.79 -3.23
CA VAL A 107 -2.82 -9.49 -2.80
C VAL A 107 -3.49 -10.74 -2.24
N LEU A 108 -3.36 -11.90 -2.91
CA LEU A 108 -3.93 -13.16 -2.42
C LEU A 108 -3.29 -13.63 -1.10
N LYS A 109 -1.96 -13.49 -0.96
CA LYS A 109 -1.26 -13.81 0.29
C LYS A 109 -1.71 -12.91 1.44
N LEU A 110 -1.88 -11.60 1.21
CA LEU A 110 -2.42 -10.68 2.22
C LEU A 110 -3.79 -11.14 2.71
N ARG A 111 -4.69 -11.50 1.78
CA ARG A 111 -6.01 -12.03 2.15
C ARG A 111 -5.90 -13.26 3.05
N GLN A 112 -4.98 -14.16 2.76
CA GLN A 112 -4.77 -15.38 3.55
C GLN A 112 -4.20 -15.07 4.94
N ILE A 113 -3.16 -14.24 5.03
CA ILE A 113 -2.51 -13.88 6.31
C ILE A 113 -3.51 -13.17 7.22
N TRP A 114 -4.21 -12.17 6.69
CA TRP A 114 -5.10 -11.32 7.49
C TRP A 114 -6.45 -11.96 7.81
N ARG A 115 -6.84 -13.05 7.13
CA ARG A 115 -8.00 -13.87 7.53
C ARG A 115 -7.80 -14.52 8.90
N HIS A 116 -6.56 -14.75 9.32
CA HIS A 116 -6.21 -15.46 10.54
C HIS A 116 -5.58 -14.56 11.62
N ARG A 117 -5.51 -13.25 11.38
CA ARG A 117 -5.00 -12.24 12.32
C ARG A 117 -6.12 -11.53 13.07
#